data_AF-A0A3D4V1B9-F1
#
_entry.id   AF-A0A3D4V1B9-F1
#
_cell.length_a   1.000
_cell.length_b   1.000
_cell.length_c   1.000
_cell.angle_alpha   90.00
_cell.angle_beta   90.00
_cell.angle_gamma   90.00
#
_symmetry.space_group_name_H-M   'P 1'
#
loop_
_entity.id
_entity.type
_entity.pdbx_description
1 polymer ?
#
loop_
_entity_poly.entity_id
_entity_poly.type
_entity_poly.pdbx_seq_one_letter_code
_entity_poly.pdbx_strand_id
1 'polypeptide(L)'
;MSNHSQAHPAHLQHHFVDSDQQFDAAKMGMWVFIVNEILFFGGLFCAYIVFRAWYPDLFTQAATELNTVWGAVNTLVLIGSSLTVAMAIRSAQKNQIKGLQINLLITIALACVFLL
;
A
#
# COMPACT_ATOMS: atom_id res chain seq x y z
N MET A 1 33.96 10.72 -37.55
CA MET A 1 32.54 10.35 -37.72
C MET A 1 32.22 9.18 -36.81
N SER A 2 31.69 9.42 -35.62
CA SER A 2 31.07 8.39 -34.78
C SER A 2 29.63 8.80 -34.51
N ASN A 3 28.71 8.09 -35.16
CA ASN A 3 27.29 8.33 -35.15
C ASN A 3 26.72 7.74 -33.84
N HIS A 4 26.76 8.49 -32.74
CA HIS A 4 26.16 8.09 -31.45
C HIS A 4 24.73 8.63 -31.31
N SER A 5 23.86 8.29 -32.26
CA SER A 5 22.41 8.43 -32.08
C SER A 5 21.90 7.20 -31.34
N GLN A 6 22.35 7.04 -30.08
CA GLN A 6 21.75 6.10 -29.13
C GLN A 6 20.30 6.55 -28.93
N ALA A 7 19.37 5.90 -29.64
CA ALA A 7 17.94 6.16 -29.53
C ALA A 7 17.53 5.97 -28.06
N HIS A 8 17.42 7.09 -27.33
CA HIS A 8 16.96 7.06 -25.96
C HIS A 8 15.54 6.46 -25.95
N PRO A 9 15.30 5.38 -25.19
CA PRO A 9 13.96 4.85 -25.04
C PRO A 9 13.07 5.94 -24.45
N ALA A 10 11.89 6.19 -25.03
CA ALA A 10 10.98 7.26 -24.58
C ALA A 10 10.54 7.15 -23.09
N HIS A 11 10.75 5.99 -22.46
CA HIS A 11 10.41 5.73 -21.05
C HIS A 11 11.58 5.99 -20.08
N LEU A 12 12.80 6.19 -20.58
CA LEU A 12 13.99 6.43 -19.77
C LEU A 12 14.09 7.93 -19.47
N GLN A 13 14.08 8.29 -18.19
CA GLN A 13 14.30 9.69 -17.82
C GLN A 13 15.76 10.07 -18.04
N HIS A 14 16.00 11.29 -18.55
CA HIS A 14 17.31 11.81 -18.90
C HIS A 14 18.37 11.83 -17.77
N HIS A 15 17.95 11.67 -16.50
CA HIS A 15 18.86 11.59 -15.36
C HIS A 15 19.33 10.16 -15.04
N PHE A 16 18.76 9.14 -15.70
CA PHE A 16 19.16 7.75 -15.54
C PHE A 16 20.01 7.29 -16.71
N VAL A 17 21.02 6.48 -16.40
CA VAL A 17 21.96 5.92 -17.37
C VAL A 17 21.31 4.75 -18.12
N ASP A 18 20.47 3.97 -17.43
CA ASP A 18 19.74 2.83 -17.99
C ASP A 18 18.39 2.58 -17.28
N SER A 19 17.58 1.68 -17.83
CA SER A 19 16.25 1.33 -17.29
C SER A 19 16.31 0.60 -15.96
N ASP A 20 17.40 -0.14 -15.70
CA ASP A 20 17.57 -0.93 -14.49
C ASP A 20 17.85 -0.02 -13.30
N GLN A 21 18.70 1.00 -13.48
CA GLN A 21 18.96 2.06 -12.53
C GLN A 21 17.69 2.85 -12.21
N GLN A 22 16.86 3.17 -13.21
CA GLN A 22 15.56 3.83 -12.98
C GLN A 22 14.62 2.97 -12.13
N PHE A 23 14.55 1.65 -12.40
CA PHE A 23 13.71 0.72 -11.65
C PHE A 23 14.20 0.54 -10.20
N ASP A 24 15.50 0.41 -10.00
CA ASP A 24 16.08 0.25 -8.67
C ASP A 24 15.96 1.53 -7.83
N ALA A 25 16.11 2.70 -8.44
CA ALA A 25 15.84 3.97 -7.78
C ALA A 25 14.36 4.09 -7.34
N ALA A 26 13.42 3.72 -8.22
CA ALA A 26 11.99 3.72 -7.89
C ALA A 26 11.65 2.74 -6.75
N LYS A 27 12.21 1.53 -6.80
CA LYS A 27 12.06 0.52 -5.75
C LYS A 27 12.61 1.00 -4.41
N MET A 28 13.80 1.60 -4.41
CA MET A 28 14.40 2.19 -3.21
C MET A 28 13.52 3.33 -2.66
N GLY A 29 13.00 4.20 -3.53
CA GLY A 29 12.06 5.25 -3.15
C GLY A 29 10.81 4.71 -2.45
N MET A 30 10.23 3.63 -2.98
CA MET A 30 9.07 2.98 -2.34
C MET A 30 9.41 2.39 -0.97
N TRP A 31 10.60 1.79 -0.78
CA TRP A 31 11.03 1.31 0.53
C TRP A 31 11.18 2.45 1.55
N VAL A 32 11.82 3.55 1.16
CA VAL A 32 11.96 4.73 2.05
C VAL A 32 10.61 5.31 2.41
N PHE A 33 9.69 5.40 1.44
CA PHE A 33 8.31 5.84 1.68
C PHE A 33 7.59 4.94 2.70
N ILE A 34 7.66 3.62 2.55
CA ILE A 34 7.05 2.67 3.50
C ILE A 34 7.65 2.81 4.91
N VAL A 35 8.97 3.01 5.03
CA VAL A 35 9.62 3.25 6.33
C VAL A 35 9.11 4.54 6.99
N ASN A 36 8.89 5.59 6.21
CA ASN A 36 8.31 6.83 6.72
C ASN A 36 6.88 6.63 7.23
N GLU A 37 6.05 5.87 6.52
CA GLU A 37 4.70 5.51 6.98
C GLU A 37 4.75 4.70 8.28
N ILE A 38 5.69 3.76 8.42
CA ILE A 38 5.89 3.02 9.69
C ILE A 38 6.24 3.96 10.83
N LEU A 39 7.10 4.96 10.61
CA LEU A 39 7.44 5.96 11.62
C LEU A 39 6.23 6.83 11.99
N PHE A 40 5.44 7.24 11.00
CA PHE A 40 4.21 8.01 11.20
C PHE A 40 3.20 7.25 12.07
N PHE A 41 2.86 6.00 11.71
CA PHE A 41 1.98 5.16 12.52
C PHE A 41 2.61 4.79 13.89
N GLY A 42 3.93 4.64 13.96
CA GLY A 42 4.65 4.43 15.22
C GLY A 42 4.45 5.58 16.21
N GLY A 43 4.46 6.82 15.73
CA GLY A 43 4.12 8.00 16.53
C GLY A 43 2.68 7.96 17.06
N LEU A 44 1.71 7.57 16.21
CA LEU A 44 0.31 7.41 16.61
C LEU A 44 0.14 6.31 17.67
N PHE A 45 0.83 5.17 17.53
CA PHE A 45 0.81 4.11 18.55
C PHE A 45 1.45 4.54 19.87
N CYS A 46 2.55 5.29 19.83
CA CYS A 46 3.18 5.85 21.03
C CYS A 46 2.21 6.77 21.77
N ALA A 47 1.53 7.68 21.05
CA ALA A 47 0.49 8.53 21.61
C ALA A 47 -0.63 7.69 22.24
N TYR A 48 -1.15 6.69 21.52
CA TYR A 48 -2.18 5.77 22.06
C TYR A 48 -1.76 5.11 23.39
N ILE A 49 -0.53 4.60 23.47
CA ILE A 49 -0.01 3.95 24.69
C ILE A 49 0.08 4.94 25.86
N VAL A 50 0.61 6.15 25.62
CA VAL A 50 0.74 7.19 26.66
C VAL A 50 -0.64 7.60 27.19
N PHE A 51 -1.60 7.90 26.29
CA PHE A 51 -2.96 8.27 26.69
C PHE A 51 -3.68 7.14 27.43
N ARG A 52 -3.47 5.88 27.01
CA ARG A 52 -4.02 4.71 27.69
C ARG A 52 -3.47 4.54 29.11
N ALA A 53 -2.19 4.86 29.33
CA ALA A 53 -1.56 4.80 30.65
C ALA A 53 -2.04 5.93 31.58
N TRP A 54 -2.28 7.13 31.05
CA TRP A 54 -2.77 8.27 31.84
C TRP A 54 -4.26 8.20 32.19
N TYR A 55 -5.08 7.61 31.31
CA TYR A 55 -6.55 7.58 31.47
C TYR A 55 -7.13 6.16 31.38
N PRO A 56 -6.71 5.22 32.23
CA PRO A 56 -7.11 3.81 32.12
C PRO A 56 -8.63 3.62 32.21
N ASP A 57 -9.31 4.34 33.12
CA ASP A 57 -10.76 4.20 33.33
C ASP A 57 -11.60 4.73 32.16
N LEU A 58 -11.11 5.73 31.43
CA LEU A 58 -11.78 6.22 30.22
C LEU A 58 -11.60 5.22 29.07
N PHE A 59 -10.44 4.58 28.96
CA PHE A 59 -10.18 3.59 27.92
C PHE A 59 -10.97 2.30 28.11
N THR A 60 -11.22 1.87 29.35
CA THR A 60 -12.07 0.70 29.64
C THR A 60 -13.53 0.96 29.29
N GLN A 61 -14.04 2.16 29.59
CA GLN A 61 -15.40 2.57 29.20
C GLN A 61 -15.53 2.74 27.68
N ALA A 62 -14.55 3.36 27.01
CA ALA A 62 -14.58 3.51 25.56
C ALA A 62 -14.50 2.16 24.83
N ALA A 63 -13.84 1.15 25.42
CA ALA A 63 -13.75 -0.19 24.83
C ALA A 63 -15.11 -0.90 24.76
N THR A 64 -16.07 -0.58 25.65
CA THR A 64 -17.41 -1.19 25.61
C THR A 64 -18.30 -0.61 24.53
N GLU A 65 -18.02 0.61 24.07
CA GLU A 65 -18.73 1.27 22.96
C GLU A 65 -18.29 0.75 21.58
N LEU A 66 -17.14 0.05 21.52
CA LEU A 66 -16.62 -0.48 20.27
C LEU A 66 -17.40 -1.72 19.83
N ASN A 67 -18.05 -1.65 18.66
CA ASN A 67 -18.67 -2.82 18.05
C ASN A 67 -17.61 -3.71 17.38
N THR A 68 -17.17 -4.74 18.10
CA THR A 68 -16.16 -5.70 17.65
C THR A 68 -16.56 -6.42 16.36
N VAL A 69 -17.85 -6.65 16.11
CA VAL A 69 -18.32 -7.35 14.90
C VAL A 69 -18.07 -6.52 13.66
N TRP A 70 -18.44 -5.24 13.68
CA TRP A 70 -18.18 -4.33 12.55
C TRP A 70 -16.68 -4.11 12.33
N GLY A 71 -15.89 -4.01 13.40
CA GLY A 71 -14.42 -3.96 13.30
C GLY A 71 -13.82 -5.22 12.65
N ALA A 72 -14.33 -6.41 13.01
CA ALA A 72 -13.89 -7.67 12.43
C ALA A 72 -14.28 -7.80 10.95
N VAL A 73 -15.48 -7.38 10.57
CA VAL A 73 -15.93 -7.35 9.17
C VAL A 73 -15.02 -6.46 8.32
N ASN A 74 -14.74 -5.24 8.77
CA ASN A 74 -13.85 -4.32 8.05
C ASN A 74 -12.43 -4.86 7.92
N THR A 75 -11.92 -5.54 8.95
CA THR A 75 -10.62 -6.22 8.90
C THR A 75 -10.62 -7.34 7.86
N LEU A 76 -11.69 -8.15 7.80
CA LEU A 76 -11.82 -9.21 6.82
C LEU A 76 -11.90 -8.67 5.38
N VAL A 77 -12.59 -7.54 5.18
CA VAL A 77 -12.63 -6.81 3.90
C VAL A 77 -11.21 -6.35 3.49
N LEU A 78 -10.43 -5.78 4.41
CA LEU A 78 -9.05 -5.37 4.13
C LEU A 78 -8.14 -6.55 3.77
N ILE A 79 -8.24 -7.66 4.50
CA ILE A 79 -7.47 -8.89 4.20
C ILE A 79 -7.87 -9.43 2.82
N GLY A 80 -9.17 -9.49 2.52
CA GLY A 80 -9.68 -9.88 1.22
C GLY A 80 -9.17 -8.97 0.09
N SER A 81 -9.13 -7.65 0.32
CA SER A 81 -8.59 -6.66 -0.62
C SER A 81 -7.09 -6.85 -0.89
N SER A 82 -6.31 -7.21 0.14
CA SER A 82 -4.89 -7.55 -0.03
C SER A 82 -4.70 -8.79 -0.92
N LEU A 83 -5.56 -9.81 -0.75
CA LEU A 83 -5.54 -10.99 -1.60
C LEU A 83 -5.85 -10.65 -3.07
N THR A 84 -6.80 -9.76 -3.35
CA THR A 84 -7.15 -9.38 -4.72
C THR A 84 -6.01 -8.63 -5.41
N VAL A 85 -5.23 -7.82 -4.68
CA VAL A 85 -4.00 -7.20 -5.20
C VAL A 85 -2.93 -8.26 -5.51
N ALA A 86 -2.72 -9.25 -4.63
CA ALA A 86 -1.77 -10.33 -4.90
C ALA A 86 -2.15 -11.14 -6.16
N MET A 87 -3.45 -11.40 -6.35
CA MET A 87 -3.98 -12.02 -7.57
C MET A 87 -3.79 -11.15 -8.81
N ALA A 88 -3.98 -9.83 -8.69
CA ALA A 88 -3.69 -8.87 -9.76
C ALA A 88 -2.22 -8.94 -10.21
N ILE A 89 -1.27 -8.94 -9.27
CA ILE A 89 0.16 -9.08 -9.56
C ILE A 89 0.45 -10.40 -10.27
N ARG A 90 -0.15 -11.51 -9.82
CA ARG A 90 -0.01 -12.82 -10.49
C ARG A 90 -0.55 -12.80 -11.91
N SER A 91 -1.69 -12.16 -12.15
CA SER A 91 -2.24 -11.98 -13.50
C SER A 91 -1.34 -11.12 -14.37
N ALA A 92 -0.73 -10.06 -13.82
CA ALA A 92 0.25 -9.22 -14.53
C ALA A 92 1.49 -10.03 -14.94
N GLN A 93 2.04 -10.86 -14.05
CA GLN A 93 3.17 -11.76 -14.36
C GLN A 93 2.84 -12.78 -15.45
N LYS A 94 1.58 -13.24 -15.53
CA LYS A 94 1.08 -14.14 -16.58
C LYS A 94 0.62 -13.42 -17.86
N ASN A 95 0.82 -12.11 -17.96
CA ASN A 95 0.38 -11.26 -19.05
C ASN A 95 -1.15 -11.32 -19.32
N GLN A 96 -1.94 -11.62 -18.28
CA GLN A 96 -3.40 -11.74 -18.35
C GLN A 96 -4.08 -10.40 -18.00
N ILE A 97 -4.19 -9.51 -18.99
CA ILE A 97 -4.68 -8.13 -18.80
C ILE A 97 -6.12 -8.08 -18.25
N LYS A 98 -7.01 -8.96 -18.71
CA LYS A 98 -8.40 -9.02 -18.21
C LYS A 98 -8.45 -9.39 -16.73
N GLY A 99 -7.64 -10.37 -16.30
CA GLY A 99 -7.56 -10.78 -14.89
C GLY A 99 -6.97 -9.68 -14.01
N LEU A 100 -5.95 -8.97 -14.49
CA LEU A 100 -5.38 -7.81 -13.81
C LEU A 100 -6.43 -6.70 -13.58
N GLN A 101 -7.15 -6.30 -14.63
CA GLN A 101 -8.16 -5.24 -14.54
C GLN A 101 -9.30 -5.62 -13.58
N ILE A 102 -9.83 -6.84 -13.68
CA ILE A 102 -10.91 -7.30 -12.81
C ILE A 102 -10.47 -7.30 -11.34
N ASN A 103 -9.29 -7.86 -11.05
CA ASN A 103 -8.79 -7.93 -9.67
C ASN A 103 -8.53 -6.53 -9.07
N LEU A 104 -8.06 -5.57 -9.86
CA LEU A 104 -7.90 -4.18 -9.43
C LEU A 104 -9.26 -3.49 -9.17
N LEU A 105 -10.26 -3.72 -10.04
CA LEU A 105 -11.61 -3.18 -9.82
C LEU A 105 -12.24 -3.74 -8.55
N ILE A 106 -12.09 -5.05 -8.29
CA ILE A 106 -12.55 -5.67 -7.05
C ILE A 106 -11.85 -5.06 -5.85
N THR A 107 -10.53 -4.84 -5.92
CA THR A 107 -9.76 -4.19 -4.86
C THR A 107 -10.31 -2.81 -4.52
N ILE A 108 -10.58 -1.99 -5.54
CA ILE A 108 -11.15 -0.64 -5.37
C ILE A 108 -12.56 -0.73 -4.76
N ALA A 109 -13.40 -1.65 -5.23
CA ALA A 109 -14.73 -1.84 -4.66
C ALA A 109 -14.67 -2.24 -3.17
N LEU A 110 -13.77 -3.15 -2.79
CA LEU A 110 -13.55 -3.52 -1.39
C LEU A 110 -13.01 -2.36 -0.56
N ALA A 111 -12.15 -1.51 -1.13
CA ALA A 111 -11.68 -0.30 -0.46
C ALA A 111 -12.82 0.71 -0.22
N CYS A 112 -13.76 0.84 -1.16
CA CYS A 112 -14.97 1.65 -0.95
C CYS A 112 -15.86 1.06 0.15
N VAL A 113 -16.01 -0.27 0.20
CA VAL A 113 -16.77 -0.95 1.27
C VAL A 113 -16.13 -0.72 2.65
N PHE A 114 -14.80 -0.71 2.74
CA PHE A 114 -14.09 -0.42 3.99
C PHE A 114 -14.31 1.02 4.48
N LEU A 115 -14.50 1.97 3.57
CA LEU A 115 -14.66 3.39 3.90
C LEU A 115 -16.08 3.72 4.39
N LEU A 116 -17.08 2.96 3.95
CA LEU A 116 -18.50 3.12 4.31
C LEU A 116 -18.81 2.51 5.68
#